data_AF-A0A8S3I974-F1
#
_entry.id   AF-A0A8S3I974-F1
#
_cell.length_a   1.000
_cell.length_b   1.000
_cell.length_c   1.000
_cell.angle_alpha   90.00
_cell.angle_beta   90.00
_cell.angle_gamma   90.00
#
_symmetry.space_group_name_H-M   'P 1'
#
loop_
_entity.id
_entity.type
_entity.pdbx_description
1 polymer ?
#
loop_
_entity_poly.entity_id
_entity_poly.type
_entity_poly.pdbx_seq_one_letter_code
_entity_poly.pdbx_strand_id
1 'polypeptide(L)'
;KGGNSDSWIPINKNLWSLSFVLILAGLAFLILTIFYLLIDVCKWFTGEPFLWLGMNSIVIYVGHEVCSKSFPIQFQVEETTHAQLLAMHLYGVLFWTIVAGLMYRRKIFIAI
;
A
#
# COMPACT_ATOMS: atom_id res chain seq x y z
N LYS A 1 44.34 0.71 18.01
CA LYS A 1 44.57 -0.58 18.72
C LYS A 1 43.26 -0.94 19.41
N GLY A 2 42.70 -2.11 19.07
CA GLY A 2 41.41 -2.64 19.55
C GLY A 2 40.30 -2.46 18.50
N GLY A 3 39.83 -3.45 17.75
CA GLY A 3 40.03 -4.90 17.79
C GLY A 3 38.68 -5.59 17.60
N ASN A 4 38.52 -6.32 16.49
CA ASN A 4 37.49 -7.36 16.19
C ASN A 4 36.08 -6.80 15.86
N SER A 5 35.39 -7.10 14.76
CA SER A 5 35.48 -8.16 13.74
C SER A 5 34.48 -7.85 12.63
N ASP A 6 34.92 -7.65 11.39
CA ASP A 6 34.04 -7.87 10.23
C ASP A 6 33.75 -9.38 10.16
N SER A 7 32.54 -9.82 10.50
CA SER A 7 32.11 -11.22 10.27
C SER A 7 30.58 -11.35 10.15
N TRP A 8 30.06 -10.71 9.09
CA TRP A 8 28.90 -11.13 8.28
C TRP A 8 27.45 -10.82 8.71
N ILE A 9 26.91 -9.70 8.19
CA ILE A 9 25.58 -9.63 7.53
C ILE A 9 25.81 -8.84 6.23
N PRO A 10 25.89 -9.47 5.05
CA PRO A 10 24.78 -9.25 4.09
C PRO A 10 24.64 -10.37 3.04
N ILE A 11 23.50 -10.45 2.32
CA ILE A 11 23.51 -11.07 0.97
C ILE A 11 22.85 -10.24 -0.16
N ASN A 12 22.01 -9.21 0.05
CA ASN A 12 21.47 -8.46 -1.12
C ASN A 12 21.67 -6.92 -1.15
N LYS A 13 21.55 -6.14 -0.06
CA LYS A 13 21.98 -4.72 -0.07
C LYS A 13 22.40 -4.19 1.30
N ASN A 14 23.37 -3.27 1.29
CA ASN A 14 23.92 -2.56 2.45
C ASN A 14 22.97 -1.53 3.11
N LEU A 15 21.67 -1.61 2.85
CA LEU A 15 20.64 -0.73 3.43
C LEU A 15 19.84 -1.41 4.56
N TRP A 16 20.04 -2.71 4.78
CA TRP A 16 19.26 -3.49 5.75
C TRP A 16 20.13 -3.89 6.94
N SER A 17 20.11 -3.07 8.00
CA SER A 17 20.70 -3.43 9.29
C SER A 17 19.80 -4.40 10.05
N LEU A 18 20.37 -5.29 10.88
CA LEU A 18 19.60 -6.23 11.72
C LEU A 18 18.54 -5.52 12.57
N SER A 19 18.87 -4.36 13.13
CA SER A 19 17.93 -3.53 13.89
C SER A 19 16.77 -3.03 13.04
N PHE A 20 17.03 -2.61 11.80
CA PHE A 20 15.99 -2.20 10.86
C PHE A 20 15.05 -3.36 10.52
N VAL A 21 15.59 -4.56 10.26
CA VAL A 21 14.79 -5.75 9.97
C VAL A 21 13.92 -6.15 11.16
N LEU A 22 14.49 -6.15 12.37
CA LEU A 22 13.75 -6.49 13.60
C LEU A 22 12.63 -5.50 13.87
N ILE A 23 12.87 -4.20 13.68
CA ILE A 23 11.83 -3.16 13.84
C ILE A 23 10.73 -3.36 12.80
N LEU A 24 11.07 -3.56 11.52
CA LEU A 24 10.09 -3.81 10.47
C LEU A 24 9.27 -5.07 10.73
N ALA A 25 9.91 -6.17 11.12
CA ALA A 25 9.24 -7.41 11.45
C ALA A 25 8.32 -7.24 12.67
N GLY A 26 8.78 -6.58 13.72
CA GLY A 26 7.97 -6.26 14.90
C GLY A 26 6.75 -5.40 14.56
N LEU A 27 6.93 -4.34 13.75
CA LEU A 27 5.82 -3.51 13.27
C LEU A 27 4.85 -4.30 12.39
N ALA A 28 5.34 -5.19 11.52
CA ALA A 28 4.48 -6.04 10.70
C ALA A 28 3.60 -6.95 11.57
N PHE A 29 4.17 -7.59 12.61
CA PHE A 29 3.41 -8.42 13.55
C PHE A 29 2.42 -7.61 14.40
N LEU A 30 2.77 -6.39 14.81
CA LEU A 30 1.86 -5.50 15.52
C LEU A 30 0.66 -5.12 14.63
N ILE A 31 0.91 -4.72 13.40
CA ILE A 31 -0.15 -4.38 12.43
C ILE A 31 -1.04 -5.59 12.17
N LEU A 32 -0.44 -6.78 11.96
CA LEU A 32 -1.17 -8.03 11.79
C LEU A 32 -2.05 -8.33 13.01
N THR A 33 -1.54 -8.14 14.23
CA THR A 33 -2.29 -8.37 15.47
C THR A 33 -3.49 -7.42 15.58
N ILE A 34 -3.32 -6.15 15.20
CA ILE A 34 -4.42 -5.17 15.18
C ILE A 34 -5.51 -5.61 14.19
N PHE A 35 -5.13 -6.00 12.97
CA PHE A 35 -6.10 -6.47 11.98
C PHE A 35 -6.79 -7.77 12.40
N TYR A 36 -6.06 -8.72 12.99
CA TYR A 36 -6.63 -9.95 13.54
C TYR A 36 -7.69 -9.65 14.60
N LEU A 37 -7.39 -8.74 15.55
CA LEU A 37 -8.38 -8.35 16.57
C LEU A 37 -9.59 -7.64 15.95
N LEU A 38 -9.39 -6.74 14.98
CA LEU A 38 -10.48 -6.00 14.34
C LEU A 38 -11.40 -6.90 13.50
N ILE A 39 -10.83 -7.81 12.72
CA ILE A 39 -11.54 -8.62 11.74
C ILE A 39 -12.07 -9.92 12.37
N ASP A 40 -11.21 -10.69 13.06
CA ASP A 40 -11.57 -12.04 13.49
C ASP A 40 -12.24 -12.04 14.88
N VAL A 41 -11.77 -11.20 15.81
CA VAL A 41 -12.30 -11.15 17.18
C VAL A 41 -13.49 -10.19 17.27
N CYS A 42 -13.31 -8.94 16.86
CA CYS A 42 -14.37 -7.94 16.92
C CYS A 42 -15.38 -8.12 15.79
N LYS A 43 -15.01 -8.59 14.60
CA LYS A 43 -15.92 -8.68 13.43
C LYS A 43 -16.58 -7.35 13.04
N TRP A 44 -15.95 -6.22 13.36
CA TRP A 44 -16.47 -4.88 13.01
C TRP A 44 -16.23 -4.52 11.56
N PHE A 45 -15.29 -5.18 10.91
CA PHE A 45 -14.90 -4.88 9.55
C PHE A 45 -14.44 -6.15 8.83
N THR A 46 -14.89 -6.34 7.59
CA THR A 46 -14.62 -7.54 6.80
C THR A 46 -13.29 -7.45 6.04
N GLY A 47 -12.61 -6.30 6.00
CA GLY A 47 -11.33 -6.16 5.30
C GLY A 47 -11.44 -6.10 3.77
N GLU A 48 -12.65 -6.13 3.22
CA GLU A 48 -12.92 -6.27 1.79
C GLU A 48 -12.20 -5.24 0.88
N PRO A 49 -12.20 -3.92 1.15
CA PRO A 49 -11.55 -2.98 0.24
C PRO A 49 -10.03 -3.16 0.16
N PHE A 50 -9.38 -3.61 1.24
CA PHE A 50 -7.94 -3.91 1.22
C PHE A 50 -7.65 -5.16 0.38
N LEU A 51 -8.54 -6.16 0.42
CA LEU A 51 -8.43 -7.35 -0.42
C LEU A 51 -8.61 -7.01 -1.91
N TRP A 52 -9.62 -6.19 -2.24
CA TRP A 52 -9.87 -5.77 -3.63
C TRP A 52 -8.66 -5.06 -4.24
N LEU A 53 -8.08 -4.13 -3.49
CA LEU A 53 -6.88 -3.39 -3.89
C LEU A 53 -5.64 -4.30 -3.98
N GLY A 54 -5.45 -5.20 -3.01
CA GLY A 54 -4.29 -6.10 -2.96
C GLY A 54 -4.25 -7.09 -4.12
N MET A 55 -5.38 -7.72 -4.43
CA MET A 55 -5.48 -8.75 -5.49
C MET A 55 -5.24 -8.23 -6.90
N ASN A 56 -5.43 -6.93 -7.14
CA ASN A 56 -5.22 -6.28 -8.44
C ASN A 56 -4.22 -5.11 -8.35
N SER A 57 -3.27 -5.20 -7.42
CA SER A 57 -2.34 -4.10 -7.10
C SER A 57 -1.50 -3.62 -8.30
N ILE A 58 -1.04 -4.53 -9.16
CA ILE A 58 -0.27 -4.14 -10.36
C ILE A 58 -1.12 -3.37 -11.38
N VAL A 59 -2.38 -3.76 -11.57
CA VAL A 59 -3.29 -3.11 -12.53
C VAL A 59 -3.63 -1.71 -12.06
N ILE A 60 -3.88 -1.56 -10.76
CA ILE A 60 -4.14 -0.26 -10.15
C ILE A 60 -2.91 0.64 -10.26
N TYR A 61 -1.72 0.11 -9.99
CA TYR A 61 -0.47 0.85 -10.12
C TYR A 61 -0.23 1.34 -11.56
N VAL A 62 -0.21 0.41 -12.52
CA VAL A 62 0.01 0.75 -13.94
C VAL A 62 -1.10 1.66 -14.46
N GLY A 63 -2.36 1.38 -14.10
CA GLY A 63 -3.49 2.21 -14.47
C GLY A 63 -3.38 3.62 -13.92
N HIS A 64 -2.94 3.79 -12.67
CA HIS A 64 -2.71 5.11 -12.08
C HIS A 64 -1.56 5.83 -12.79
N GLU A 65 -0.43 5.17 -13.05
CA GLU A 65 0.72 5.76 -13.76
C GLU A 65 0.35 6.22 -15.19
N VAL A 66 -0.35 5.38 -15.96
CA VAL A 66 -0.81 5.71 -17.32
C VAL A 66 -1.82 6.85 -17.30
N CYS A 67 -2.69 6.90 -16.28
CA CYS A 67 -3.75 7.89 -16.17
C CYS A 67 -3.41 9.10 -15.29
N SER A 68 -2.16 9.25 -14.83
CA SER A 68 -1.74 10.28 -13.86
C SER A 68 -1.94 11.73 -14.35
N LYS A 69 -2.25 11.93 -15.65
CA LYS A 69 -2.54 13.25 -16.23
C LYS A 69 -3.90 13.32 -16.94
N SER A 70 -4.67 12.24 -16.89
CA SER A 70 -5.91 12.11 -17.64
C SER A 70 -7.12 12.30 -16.73
N PHE A 71 -7.99 13.22 -17.12
CA PHE A 71 -9.34 13.31 -16.58
C PHE A 71 -10.07 11.98 -16.87
N PRO A 72 -10.77 11.33 -15.92
CA PRO A 72 -11.24 11.85 -14.62
C PRO A 72 -10.35 11.53 -13.41
N ILE A 73 -9.20 10.87 -13.59
CA ILE A 73 -8.47 10.22 -12.49
C ILE A 73 -7.58 11.20 -11.72
N GLN A 74 -6.94 12.12 -12.42
CA GLN A 74 -6.09 13.14 -11.83
C GLN A 74 -6.27 14.46 -12.60
N PHE A 75 -6.97 15.42 -11.99
CA PHE A 75 -7.21 16.75 -12.56
C PHE A 75 -6.19 17.75 -12.02
N GLN A 76 -5.67 18.62 -12.88
CA GLN A 76 -4.76 19.69 -12.46
C GLN A 76 -5.58 20.74 -11.70
N VAL A 77 -5.30 20.90 -10.40
CA VAL A 77 -5.89 21.97 -9.59
C VAL A 77 -4.98 23.19 -9.72
N GLU A 78 -5.52 24.28 -10.26
CA GLU A 78 -4.78 25.49 -10.60
C GLU A 78 -4.42 26.34 -9.36
N GLU A 79 -5.20 26.24 -8.28
CA GLU A 79 -4.99 26.95 -7.01
C GLU A 79 -4.66 25.97 -5.87
N THR A 80 -3.45 26.05 -5.32
CA THR A 80 -2.94 25.04 -4.36
C THR A 80 -3.40 25.34 -2.92
N THR A 81 -4.71 25.31 -2.67
CA THR A 81 -5.20 25.21 -1.28
C THR A 81 -5.01 23.77 -0.80
N HIS A 82 -4.36 23.56 0.36
CA HIS A 82 -4.10 22.21 0.89
C HIS A 82 -5.36 21.32 0.97
N ALA A 83 -6.52 21.93 1.23
CA ALA A 83 -7.81 21.23 1.25
C ALA A 83 -8.22 20.69 -0.14
N GLN A 84 -7.97 21.44 -1.22
CA GLN A 84 -8.30 21.01 -2.59
C GLN A 84 -7.38 19.88 -3.04
N LEU A 85 -6.10 19.95 -2.69
CA LEU A 85 -5.14 18.86 -2.94
C LEU A 85 -5.51 17.58 -2.17
N LEU A 86 -5.90 17.72 -0.90
CA LEU A 86 -6.36 16.59 -0.09
C LEU A 86 -7.64 15.97 -0.68
N ALA A 87 -8.61 16.80 -1.09
CA ALA A 87 -9.84 16.33 -1.73
C ALA A 87 -9.56 15.56 -3.03
N MET A 88 -8.62 16.05 -3.84
CA MET A 88 -8.17 15.40 -5.07
C MET A 88 -7.56 14.02 -4.80
N HIS A 89 -6.66 13.90 -3.81
CA HIS A 89 -6.08 12.60 -3.45
C HIS A 89 -7.12 11.63 -2.87
N LEU A 90 -8.04 12.11 -2.04
CA LEU A 90 -9.17 11.32 -1.55
C LEU A 90 -10.05 10.81 -2.71
N TYR A 91 -10.36 11.69 -3.66
CA TYR A 91 -11.09 11.31 -4.87
C TYR A 91 -10.37 10.22 -5.66
N GLY A 92 -9.06 10.37 -5.90
CA GLY A 92 -8.27 9.37 -6.62
C GLY A 92 -8.26 8.01 -5.93
N VAL A 93 -8.11 7.99 -4.60
CA VAL A 93 -8.17 6.75 -3.80
C VAL A 93 -9.55 6.11 -3.90
N LEU A 94 -10.62 6.89 -3.77
CA LEU A 94 -12.01 6.41 -3.90
C LEU A 94 -12.30 5.87 -5.30
N PHE A 95 -11.79 6.52 -6.34
CA PHE A 95 -11.94 6.05 -7.71
C PHE A 95 -11.28 4.67 -7.89
N TRP A 96 -10.02 4.52 -7.46
CA TRP A 96 -9.30 3.26 -7.60
C TRP A 96 -9.85 2.14 -6.71
N THR A 97 -10.39 2.44 -5.53
CA THR A 97 -11.08 1.43 -4.70
C THR A 97 -12.33 0.90 -5.38
N ILE A 98 -13.10 1.76 -6.07
CA ILE A 98 -14.28 1.35 -6.84
C ILE A 98 -13.86 0.50 -8.05
N VAL A 99 -12.82 0.91 -8.79
CA VAL A 99 -12.29 0.14 -9.93
C VAL A 99 -11.82 -1.24 -9.48
N ALA A 100 -11.07 -1.30 -8.36
CA ALA A 100 -10.62 -2.56 -7.77
C ALA A 100 -11.80 -3.45 -7.34
N GLY A 101 -12.84 -2.86 -6.74
CA GLY A 101 -14.08 -3.55 -6.39
C GLY A 101 -14.83 -4.10 -7.61
N LEU A 102 -14.90 -3.34 -8.70
CA LEU A 102 -15.50 -3.78 -9.97
C LEU A 102 -14.73 -4.98 -10.56
N MET A 103 -13.40 -4.91 -10.57
CA MET A 103 -12.54 -6.01 -11.02
C MET A 103 -12.72 -7.26 -10.17
N TYR A 104 -12.77 -7.09 -8.85
CA TYR A 104 -13.02 -8.17 -7.90
C TYR A 104 -14.39 -8.83 -8.15
N ARG A 105 -15.45 -8.04 -8.35
CA ARG A 105 -16.80 -8.53 -8.70
C ARG A 105 -16.82 -9.28 -10.03
N ARG A 106 -15.97 -8.89 -10.99
CA ARG A 106 -15.83 -9.55 -12.29
C ARG A 106 -14.88 -10.76 -12.27
N LYS A 107 -14.30 -11.11 -11.11
CA LYS A 107 -13.30 -12.17 -10.94
C LYS A 107 -12.10 -12.05 -11.89
N ILE A 108 -11.74 -10.82 -12.26
CA ILE A 108 -10.55 -10.54 -13.07
C ILE A 108 -9.41 -10.30 -12.08
N PHE A 109 -8.44 -11.23 -12.07
CA PHE A 109 -7.25 -11.15 -11.25
C PHE A 109 -6.04 -11.26 -12.17
N ILE A 110 -5.35 -10.13 -12.35
CA ILE A 110 -4.16 -10.06 -13.19
C ILE A 110 -2.96 -10.12 -12.25
N ALA A 111 -2.33 -11.28 -12.21
CA ALA A 111 -1.02 -11.50 -11.60
C ALA A 111 0.01 -11.66 -12.72
N ILE A 112 1.11 -10.94 -12.62
CA ILE A 112 2.29 -11.04 -13.50
C ILE A 112 3.40 -11.68 -12.69
#